data_AF-A0AAW0PYP5-F1
#
_entry.id   AF-A0AAW0PYP5-F1
#
_cell.length_a   1.000
_cell.length_b   1.000
_cell.length_c   1.000
_cell.angle_alpha   90.00
_cell.angle_beta   90.00
_cell.angle_gamma   90.00
#
_symmetry.space_group_name_H-M   'P 1'
#
loop_
_entity.id
_entity.type
_entity.pdbx_description
1 polymer ?
#
loop_
_entity_poly.entity_id
_entity_poly.type
_entity_poly.pdbx_seq_one_letter_code
_entity_poly.pdbx_strand_id
1 'polypeptide(L)'
;MDLFRHTTELSTHMEGVKGYAHWVCSTLLDKSNRESDLYRYNVVQMNAVSAAQVALSKYTERVQSDPEAFIMLGFLNEHLNLKNKPFKLIKVYENALTVSSNEKEKAYILTALALLQHLQGNVDSAKTLLFQCSLLKEPISESLLCLCAVGLVHNDPTLAAAALAELLKQTVNSQMIVEQHSLLTCALLALQGNFSAVQREASRAIHKNPGNPALWAFMARLVPQYFPQKSNGGAIAGNVAWLSSMTHGKRALLHSGVNQLASGKHSGDDKRRNALKTMQRAVLLCPDDPAAWAGLMAACHTENTTCYLSGSTPRRTGLEQTFMSVVSEKVRSVQNIERPLAQMMEAWVLQQSVTGFMLRGELEQAEALCSQVLSVSPEHPAVLLSLRQVQYRRLILANEAAVLPDTVMEQLNSAVAMSPTNINAWHWLAEVYQKQGLLLQAVLTYKQSLQIASQLSLHSSQVSSLLRLSLLALRMCMAGMPGNDWKDLVQEATSEALRLGSSPMAFLFQALLQFTIKMTARDTRRFLEKLVYAFQDVPVTVMQVASWYLLRHLHSKNDEDLIKVLLEHAKTNNNQRLLDFYQQIDS
;
A
#
# COMPACT_ATOMS: atom_id res chain seq x y z
N MET A 1 -7.69 36.85 34.61
CA MET A 1 -8.08 37.00 33.20
C MET A 1 -8.59 38.37 32.87
N ASP A 2 -9.68 38.80 33.50
CA ASP A 2 -10.26 40.11 33.23
C ASP A 2 -9.32 41.28 33.56
N LEU A 3 -8.47 41.13 34.59
CA LEU A 3 -7.45 42.12 34.95
C LEU A 3 -6.42 42.37 33.81
N PHE A 4 -5.98 41.32 33.12
CA PHE A 4 -5.04 41.43 32.01
C PHE A 4 -5.71 41.94 30.74
N ARG A 5 -7.01 41.65 30.56
CA ARG A 5 -7.78 42.15 29.42
C ARG A 5 -8.04 43.66 29.54
N HIS A 6 -8.47 44.14 30.71
CA HIS A 6 -8.72 45.56 30.94
C HIS A 6 -7.46 46.43 30.77
N THR A 7 -6.28 45.89 31.06
CA THR A 7 -4.97 46.57 30.85
C THR A 7 -4.51 46.59 29.38
N THR A 8 -5.27 45.98 28.47
CA THR A 8 -5.08 46.12 27.02
C THR A 8 -6.11 47.04 26.36
N GLU A 9 -7.28 47.23 26.99
CA GLU A 9 -8.41 48.02 26.45
C GLU A 9 -8.49 49.47 27.00
N LEU A 10 -8.16 49.72 28.28
CA LEU A 10 -8.37 51.04 28.93
C LEU A 10 -7.12 51.94 28.98
N SER A 11 -5.95 51.36 29.26
CA SER A 11 -4.63 52.00 29.18
C SER A 11 -3.60 50.94 28.78
N THR A 12 -2.97 51.06 27.61
CA THR A 12 -2.06 50.01 27.11
C THR A 12 -0.80 49.92 27.97
N HIS A 13 -0.79 49.01 28.94
CA HIS A 13 0.39 48.68 29.73
C HIS A 13 1.19 47.57 29.04
N MET A 14 2.48 47.82 28.79
CA MET A 14 3.35 46.92 28.02
C MET A 14 3.44 45.51 28.63
N GLU A 15 3.63 45.41 29.95
CA GLU A 15 3.64 44.15 30.69
C GLU A 15 2.27 43.45 30.71
N GLY A 16 1.18 44.24 30.77
CA GLY A 16 -0.19 43.72 30.74
C GLY A 16 -0.52 43.05 29.41
N VAL A 17 -0.09 43.66 28.29
CA VAL A 17 -0.23 43.10 26.93
C VAL A 17 0.54 41.78 26.81
N LYS A 18 1.81 41.76 27.23
CA LYS A 18 2.65 40.56 27.17
C LYS A 18 2.09 39.43 28.04
N GLY A 19 1.66 39.74 29.27
CA GLY A 19 1.05 38.79 30.18
C GLY A 19 -0.29 38.22 29.67
N TYR A 20 -1.15 39.07 29.09
CA TYR A 20 -2.40 38.62 28.46
C TYR A 20 -2.13 37.66 27.30
N ALA A 21 -1.22 38.04 26.40
CA ALA A 21 -0.86 37.20 25.27
C ALA A 21 -0.24 35.87 25.67
N HIS A 22 0.65 35.87 26.67
CA HIS A 22 1.26 34.66 27.20
C HIS A 22 0.20 33.70 27.75
N TRP A 23 -0.80 34.22 28.48
CA TRP A 23 -1.91 33.41 28.96
C TRP A 23 -2.75 32.82 27.82
N VAL A 24 -3.04 33.62 26.77
CA VAL A 24 -3.79 33.12 25.62
C VAL A 24 -3.00 32.02 24.92
N CYS A 25 -1.70 32.20 24.71
CA CYS A 25 -0.85 31.18 24.11
C CYS A 25 -0.77 29.89 24.97
N SER A 26 -0.59 30.01 26.29
CA SER A 26 -0.50 28.84 27.17
C SER A 26 -1.81 28.05 27.24
N THR A 27 -2.95 28.74 27.25
CA THR A 27 -4.27 28.10 27.19
C THR A 27 -4.56 27.44 25.84
N LEU A 28 -4.02 27.95 24.74
CA LEU A 28 -4.12 27.31 23.42
C LEU A 28 -3.25 26.04 23.32
N LEU A 29 -2.09 26.05 23.99
CA LEU A 29 -1.15 24.91 24.04
C LEU A 29 -1.66 23.77 24.91
N ASP A 30 -2.43 24.06 25.97
CA ASP A 30 -3.06 23.03 26.81
C ASP A 30 -4.21 22.32 26.07
N LYS A 31 -3.93 21.11 25.59
CA LYS A 31 -4.90 20.29 24.84
C LYS A 31 -5.99 19.69 25.73
N SER A 32 -5.76 19.56 27.04
CA SER A 32 -6.71 18.92 27.96
C SER A 32 -7.94 19.78 28.25
N ASN A 33 -7.78 21.10 28.12
CA ASN A 33 -8.76 22.09 28.56
C ASN A 33 -9.69 22.56 27.44
N ARG A 34 -9.51 22.07 26.20
CA ARG A 34 -10.23 22.58 25.00
C ARG A 34 -11.74 22.34 25.02
N GLU A 35 -12.21 21.35 25.77
CA GLU A 35 -13.64 21.03 25.89
C GLU A 35 -14.30 21.67 27.11
N SER A 36 -13.56 22.38 27.97
CA SER A 36 -14.14 23.02 29.14
C SER A 36 -15.00 24.23 28.79
N ASP A 37 -16.03 24.48 29.59
CA ASP A 37 -16.87 25.68 29.47
C ASP A 37 -16.05 26.95 29.65
N LEU A 38 -14.97 26.88 30.45
CA LEU A 38 -14.04 27.99 30.66
C LEU A 38 -13.24 28.33 29.39
N TYR A 39 -12.81 27.34 28.61
CA TYR A 39 -12.15 27.56 27.33
C TYR A 39 -13.11 28.12 26.28
N ARG A 40 -14.33 27.57 26.19
CA ARG A 40 -15.37 28.06 25.28
C ARG A 40 -15.75 29.51 25.58
N TYR A 41 -15.93 29.85 26.84
CA TYR A 41 -16.25 31.22 27.25
C TYR A 41 -15.07 32.17 26.98
N ASN A 42 -13.88 31.86 27.50
CA ASN A 42 -12.76 32.81 27.47
C ASN A 42 -12.04 32.89 26.12
N VAL A 43 -11.92 31.79 25.37
CA VAL A 43 -11.16 31.77 24.10
C VAL A 43 -12.09 32.00 22.92
N VAL A 44 -13.22 31.29 22.86
CA VAL A 44 -14.13 31.30 21.70
C VAL A 44 -15.11 32.48 21.78
N GLN A 45 -15.90 32.58 22.84
CA GLN A 45 -16.94 33.62 22.96
C GLN A 45 -16.36 35.02 23.12
N MET A 46 -15.29 35.16 23.91
CA MET A 46 -14.62 36.45 24.13
C MET A 46 -13.59 36.81 23.04
N ASN A 47 -13.42 35.98 22.00
CA ASN A 47 -12.49 36.21 20.90
C ASN A 47 -11.06 36.60 21.34
N ALA A 48 -10.56 35.93 22.40
CA ALA A 48 -9.31 36.30 23.06
C ALA A 48 -8.08 36.23 22.12
N VAL A 49 -8.09 35.33 21.14
CA VAL A 49 -7.01 35.20 20.15
C VAL A 49 -6.86 36.47 19.31
N SER A 50 -7.97 37.02 18.82
CA SER A 50 -7.96 38.26 18.03
C SER A 50 -7.57 39.46 18.89
N ALA A 51 -8.09 39.55 20.11
CA ALA A 51 -7.75 40.62 21.05
C ALA A 51 -6.26 40.62 21.40
N ALA A 52 -5.69 39.46 21.72
CA ALA A 52 -4.27 39.30 22.01
C ALA A 52 -3.39 39.62 20.79
N GLN A 53 -3.82 39.24 19.58
CA GLN A 53 -3.09 39.53 18.34
C GLN A 53 -2.97 41.04 18.08
N VAL A 54 -4.06 41.80 18.23
CA VAL A 54 -4.07 43.25 18.02
C VAL A 54 -3.26 43.97 19.10
N ALA A 55 -3.36 43.50 20.35
CA ALA A 55 -2.58 44.05 21.46
C ALA A 55 -1.07 43.84 21.25
N LEU A 56 -0.67 42.61 20.88
CA LEU A 56 0.72 42.28 20.58
C LEU A 56 1.25 42.99 19.34
N SER A 57 0.44 43.20 18.29
CA SER A 57 0.92 43.91 17.10
C SER A 57 1.33 45.35 17.45
N LYS A 58 0.51 46.05 18.25
CA LYS A 58 0.83 47.39 18.76
C LYS A 58 2.05 47.38 19.69
N TYR A 59 2.22 46.33 20.50
CA TYR A 59 3.39 46.17 21.35
C TYR A 59 4.67 46.03 20.51
N THR A 60 4.67 45.15 19.51
CA THR A 60 5.84 44.90 18.66
C THR A 60 6.23 46.09 17.76
N GLU A 61 5.29 46.99 17.46
CA GLU A 61 5.60 48.25 16.78
C GLU A 61 6.40 49.21 17.68
N ARG A 62 6.14 49.18 19.00
CA ARG A 62 6.80 50.04 20.00
C ARG A 62 8.09 49.44 20.56
N VAL A 63 8.09 48.13 20.79
CA VAL A 63 9.22 47.37 21.35
C VAL A 63 9.67 46.34 20.33
N GLN A 64 10.76 46.65 19.65
CA GLN A 64 11.35 45.79 18.61
C GLN A 64 12.44 44.86 19.15
N SER A 65 12.78 44.96 20.45
CA SER A 65 13.86 44.20 21.08
C SER A 65 13.39 42.96 21.85
N ASP A 66 12.10 42.63 21.82
CA ASP A 66 11.52 41.51 22.59
C ASP A 66 11.18 40.32 21.65
N PRO A 67 12.01 39.26 21.63
CA PRO A 67 11.83 38.13 20.72
C PRO A 67 10.60 37.29 21.08
N GLU A 68 10.27 37.15 22.37
CA GLU A 68 9.13 36.37 22.84
C GLU A 68 7.80 36.96 22.34
N ALA A 69 7.70 38.29 22.32
CA ALA A 69 6.52 38.98 21.80
C ALA A 69 6.29 38.70 20.31
N PHE A 70 7.35 38.68 19.50
CA PHE A 70 7.24 38.32 18.08
C PHE A 70 6.87 36.84 17.88
N ILE A 71 7.41 35.92 18.69
CA ILE A 71 7.04 34.49 18.64
C ILE A 71 5.56 34.30 18.98
N MET A 72 5.08 34.91 20.07
CA MET A 72 3.66 34.84 20.46
C MET A 72 2.74 35.47 19.40
N LEU A 73 3.16 36.60 18.81
CA LEU A 73 2.42 37.21 17.71
C LEU A 73 2.36 36.30 16.48
N GLY A 74 3.45 35.63 16.12
CA GLY A 74 3.50 34.62 15.06
C GLY A 74 2.51 33.48 15.31
N PHE A 75 2.56 32.89 16.50
CA PHE A 75 1.67 31.80 16.90
C PHE A 75 0.18 32.18 16.85
N LEU A 76 -0.18 33.37 17.34
CA LEU A 76 -1.56 33.87 17.27
C LEU A 76 -2.02 34.11 15.82
N ASN A 77 -1.14 34.64 14.97
CA ASN A 77 -1.44 34.84 13.55
C ASN A 77 -1.67 33.50 12.82
N GLU A 78 -0.92 32.44 13.16
CA GLU A 78 -1.14 31.09 12.64
C GLU A 78 -2.52 30.54 13.05
N HIS A 79 -2.89 30.71 14.33
CA HIS A 79 -4.18 30.27 14.87
C HIS A 79 -5.38 30.97 14.25
N LEU A 80 -5.24 32.25 13.88
CA LEU A 80 -6.28 33.01 13.17
C LEU A 80 -6.38 32.64 11.68
N ASN A 81 -5.71 31.57 11.25
CA ASN A 81 -5.66 31.13 9.84
C ASN A 81 -5.27 32.27 8.88
N LEU A 82 -4.43 33.21 9.34
CA LEU A 82 -3.80 34.19 8.44
C LEU A 82 -2.75 33.54 7.52
N LYS A 83 -2.75 32.21 7.40
CA LYS A 83 -2.01 31.42 6.41
C LYS A 83 -2.24 31.91 4.97
N ASN A 84 -3.37 32.57 4.69
CA ASN A 84 -3.64 33.24 3.41
C ASN A 84 -2.90 34.58 3.22
N LYS A 85 -2.18 35.07 4.25
CA LYS A 85 -1.30 36.25 4.21
C LYS A 85 0.11 35.89 4.70
N PRO A 86 0.78 34.91 4.08
CA PRO A 86 1.93 34.26 4.68
C PRO A 86 3.19 35.17 4.66
N PHE A 87 3.20 36.20 3.80
CA PHE A 87 4.22 37.25 3.80
C PHE A 87 4.30 38.02 5.13
N LYS A 88 3.15 38.36 5.73
CA LYS A 88 3.12 39.08 7.01
C LYS A 88 3.66 38.21 8.15
N LEU A 89 3.40 36.91 8.09
CA LEU A 89 3.82 35.95 9.09
C LEU A 89 5.33 35.67 9.02
N ILE A 90 5.87 35.48 7.80
CA ILE A 90 7.31 35.34 7.57
C ILE A 90 8.05 36.54 8.13
N LYS A 91 7.60 37.77 7.82
CA LYS A 91 8.24 38.99 8.30
C LYS A 91 8.27 39.10 9.83
N VAL A 92 7.22 38.63 10.51
CA VAL A 92 7.16 38.59 11.99
C VAL A 92 8.22 37.63 12.55
N TYR A 93 8.37 36.45 11.96
CA TYR A 93 9.38 35.48 12.38
C TYR A 93 10.82 35.86 11.97
N GLU A 94 11.02 36.52 10.83
CA GLU A 94 12.31 37.10 10.44
C GLU A 94 12.76 38.17 11.44
N ASN A 95 11.85 39.05 11.86
CA ASN A 95 12.12 40.03 12.91
C ASN A 95 12.48 39.32 14.24
N ALA A 96 11.72 38.29 14.63
CA ALA A 96 12.03 37.49 15.82
C ALA A 96 13.46 36.89 15.76
N LEU A 97 13.86 36.39 14.59
CA LEU A 97 15.18 35.80 14.37
C LEU A 97 16.32 36.81 14.59
N THR A 98 16.17 38.04 14.09
CA THR A 98 17.20 39.09 14.24
C THR A 98 17.41 39.54 15.69
N VAL A 99 16.37 39.43 16.52
CA VAL A 99 16.33 39.93 17.90
C VAL A 99 16.71 38.84 18.90
N SER A 100 16.45 37.57 18.57
CA SER A 100 16.74 36.44 19.44
C SER A 100 18.24 36.32 19.74
N SER A 101 18.59 36.13 21.01
CA SER A 101 19.97 35.90 21.47
C SER A 101 20.26 34.42 21.73
N ASN A 102 19.24 33.65 22.12
CA ASN A 102 19.33 32.24 22.48
C ASN A 102 19.36 31.32 21.25
N GLU A 103 20.32 30.40 21.17
CA GLU A 103 20.46 29.44 20.05
C GLU A 103 19.25 28.50 19.94
N LYS A 104 18.60 28.12 21.06
CA LYS A 104 17.41 27.25 21.06
C LYS A 104 16.18 27.94 20.47
N GLU A 105 15.95 29.19 20.86
CA GLU A 105 14.85 30.00 20.31
C GLU A 105 15.04 30.24 18.81
N LYS A 106 16.28 30.54 18.38
CA LYS A 106 16.62 30.65 16.95
C LYS A 106 16.24 29.42 16.17
N ALA A 107 16.58 28.24 16.68
CA ALA A 107 16.25 26.97 16.02
C ALA A 107 14.73 26.75 15.91
N TYR A 108 13.94 27.07 16.94
CA TYR A 108 12.47 26.99 16.86
C TYR A 108 11.89 27.99 15.85
N ILE A 109 12.38 29.23 15.84
CA ILE A 109 11.96 30.27 14.88
C ILE A 109 12.27 29.84 13.44
N LEU A 110 13.50 29.36 13.19
CA LEU A 110 13.92 28.87 11.88
C LEU A 110 13.09 27.67 11.43
N THR A 111 12.74 26.75 12.34
CA THR A 111 11.88 25.61 12.05
C THR A 111 10.46 26.06 11.66
N ALA A 112 9.90 27.04 12.38
CA ALA A 112 8.60 27.63 12.05
C ALA A 112 8.63 28.32 10.68
N LEU A 113 9.67 29.12 10.40
CA LEU A 113 9.88 29.74 9.09
C LEU A 113 9.96 28.70 7.97
N ALA A 114 10.70 27.61 8.17
CA ALA A 114 10.80 26.54 7.18
C ALA A 114 9.45 25.87 6.90
N LEU A 115 8.64 25.62 7.92
CA LEU A 115 7.28 25.08 7.75
C LEU A 115 6.40 26.03 6.94
N LEU A 116 6.47 27.34 7.19
CA LEU A 116 5.72 28.35 6.45
C LEU A 116 6.16 28.45 4.98
N GLN A 117 7.47 28.41 4.72
CA GLN A 117 8.01 28.41 3.37
C GLN A 117 7.62 27.14 2.60
N HIS A 118 7.62 25.98 3.28
CA HIS A 118 7.16 24.74 2.68
C HIS A 118 5.67 24.79 2.31
N LEU A 119 4.83 25.38 3.17
CA LEU A 119 3.40 25.60 2.87
C LEU A 119 3.17 26.54 1.68
N GLN A 120 4.10 27.45 1.37
CA GLN A 120 4.05 28.29 0.17
C GLN A 120 4.55 27.59 -1.10
N GLY A 121 5.09 26.37 -0.98
CA GLY A 121 5.73 25.66 -2.09
C GLY A 121 7.21 26.02 -2.31
N ASN A 122 7.80 26.89 -1.47
CA ASN A 122 9.21 27.28 -1.57
C ASN A 122 10.13 26.27 -0.88
N VAL A 123 10.20 25.06 -1.43
CA VAL A 123 10.89 23.89 -0.83
C VAL A 123 12.38 24.16 -0.58
N ASP A 124 13.09 24.79 -1.52
CA ASP A 124 14.53 25.01 -1.39
C ASP A 124 14.86 25.96 -0.24
N SER A 125 14.05 27.00 -0.06
CA SER A 125 14.18 27.91 1.09
C SER A 125 13.88 27.22 2.42
N ALA A 126 12.91 26.29 2.45
CA ALA A 126 12.63 25.51 3.64
C ALA A 126 13.81 24.56 3.97
N LYS A 127 14.42 23.92 2.96
CA LYS A 127 15.61 23.09 3.14
C LYS A 127 16.77 23.90 3.70
N THR A 128 17.07 25.07 3.15
CA THR A 128 18.21 25.89 3.63
C THR A 128 18.03 26.34 5.07
N LEU A 129 16.82 26.77 5.45
CA LEU A 129 16.49 27.15 6.84
C LEU A 129 16.62 25.97 7.81
N LEU A 130 16.17 24.77 7.43
CA LEU A 130 16.33 23.57 8.26
C LEU A 130 17.78 23.11 8.35
N PHE A 131 18.56 23.25 7.28
CA PHE A 131 20.00 23.00 7.32
C PHE A 131 20.72 23.96 8.26
N GLN A 132 20.36 25.25 8.26
CA GLN A 132 20.90 26.20 9.23
C GLN A 132 20.61 25.77 10.68
N CYS A 133 19.45 25.19 10.96
CA CYS A 133 19.14 24.63 12.28
C CYS A 133 20.07 23.48 12.66
N SER A 134 20.42 22.62 11.69
CA SER A 134 21.31 21.47 11.93
C SER A 134 22.77 21.84 12.24
N LEU A 135 23.18 23.05 11.86
CA LEU A 135 24.53 23.58 12.08
C LEU A 135 24.72 24.26 13.45
N LEU A 136 23.65 24.40 14.24
CA LEU A 136 23.71 24.98 15.58
C LEU A 136 24.36 23.99 16.56
N LYS A 137 24.93 24.50 17.67
CA LYS A 137 25.70 23.68 18.64
C LYS A 137 24.87 22.55 19.26
N GLU A 138 23.57 22.78 19.46
CA GLU A 138 22.60 21.77 19.90
C GLU A 138 21.46 21.73 18.87
N PRO A 139 21.46 20.77 17.91
CA PRO A 139 20.38 20.67 16.95
C PRO A 139 19.09 20.24 17.66
N ILE A 140 17.97 20.87 17.32
CA ILE A 140 16.67 20.52 17.92
C ILE A 140 16.08 19.30 17.22
N SER A 141 15.55 18.35 18.00
CA SER A 141 15.01 17.09 17.48
C SER A 141 13.89 17.30 16.45
N GLU A 142 13.02 18.27 16.69
CA GLU A 142 11.89 18.67 15.84
C GLU A 142 12.37 19.21 14.49
N SER A 143 13.46 19.99 14.48
CA SER A 143 14.05 20.52 13.25
C SER A 143 14.65 19.41 12.38
N LEU A 144 15.31 18.42 13.00
CA LEU A 144 15.85 17.25 12.32
C LEU A 144 14.74 16.32 11.82
N LEU A 145 13.64 16.16 12.59
CA LEU A 145 12.44 15.45 12.15
C LEU A 145 11.84 16.10 10.90
N CYS A 146 11.69 17.44 10.91
CA CYS A 146 11.22 18.19 9.74
C CYS A 146 12.15 18.03 8.54
N LEU A 147 13.47 18.12 8.72
CA LEU A 147 14.44 17.94 7.65
C LEU A 147 14.35 16.53 7.05
N CYS A 148 14.27 15.49 7.90
CA CYS A 148 14.10 14.12 7.46
C CYS A 148 12.78 13.93 6.68
N ALA A 149 11.67 14.46 7.20
CA ALA A 149 10.36 14.39 6.54
C ALA A 149 10.35 15.10 5.18
N VAL A 150 10.98 16.28 5.06
CA VAL A 150 11.13 16.99 3.79
C VAL A 150 11.96 16.16 2.81
N GLY A 151 13.05 15.53 3.25
CA GLY A 151 13.84 14.63 2.40
C GLY A 151 13.02 13.44 1.88
N LEU A 152 12.23 12.80 2.74
CA LEU A 152 11.37 11.68 2.37
C LEU A 152 10.27 12.08 1.38
N VAL A 153 9.60 13.23 1.60
CA VAL A 153 8.52 13.71 0.72
C VAL A 153 9.02 14.10 -0.67
N HIS A 154 10.25 14.65 -0.76
CA HIS A 154 10.83 15.10 -2.03
C HIS A 154 11.76 14.07 -2.68
N ASN A 155 11.71 12.80 -2.25
CA ASN A 155 12.53 11.71 -2.78
C ASN A 155 14.06 11.97 -2.74
N ASP A 156 14.55 12.63 -1.68
CA ASP A 156 15.98 12.85 -1.45
C ASP A 156 16.51 11.91 -0.33
N PRO A 157 17.05 10.73 -0.68
CA PRO A 157 17.53 9.76 0.30
C PRO A 157 18.75 10.29 1.06
N THR A 158 19.56 11.17 0.45
CA THR A 158 20.82 11.61 1.04
C THR A 158 20.57 12.58 2.19
N LEU A 159 19.67 13.54 1.98
CA LEU A 159 19.23 14.50 2.98
C LEU A 159 18.50 13.80 4.13
N ALA A 160 17.58 12.87 3.82
CA ALA A 160 16.86 12.12 4.82
C ALA A 160 17.78 11.21 5.66
N ALA A 161 18.80 10.58 5.04
CA ALA A 161 19.78 9.76 5.73
C ALA A 161 20.68 10.58 6.67
N ALA A 162 21.17 11.74 6.21
CA ALA A 162 22.00 12.62 7.03
C ALA A 162 21.23 13.15 8.24
N ALA A 163 19.99 13.63 8.03
CA ALA A 163 19.12 14.11 9.10
C ALA A 163 18.82 13.00 10.13
N LEU A 164 18.52 11.79 9.66
CA LEU A 164 18.25 10.64 10.54
C LEU A 164 19.48 10.23 11.36
N ALA A 165 20.68 10.27 10.77
CA ALA A 165 21.92 9.93 11.46
C ALA A 165 22.21 10.89 12.62
N GLU A 166 21.99 12.20 12.43
CA GLU A 166 22.11 13.19 13.52
C GLU A 166 21.02 12.97 14.58
N LEU A 167 19.78 12.66 14.17
CA LEU A 167 18.68 12.41 15.09
C LEU A 167 18.96 11.21 16.00
N LEU A 168 19.56 10.15 15.47
CA LEU A 168 19.92 8.94 16.24
C LEU A 168 20.99 9.22 17.30
N LYS A 169 21.91 10.17 17.07
CA LYS A 169 22.96 10.54 18.04
C LYS A 169 22.40 11.24 19.28
N GLN A 170 21.25 11.90 19.17
CA GLN A 170 20.69 12.75 20.22
C GLN A 170 19.91 12.00 21.32
N THR A 171 19.82 10.67 21.27
CA THR A 171 18.75 9.98 22.00
C THR A 171 19.04 9.64 23.46
N VAL A 172 18.21 10.24 24.34
CA VAL A 172 17.77 9.72 25.64
C VAL A 172 16.54 8.82 25.40
N ASN A 173 16.48 7.66 26.07
CA ASN A 173 15.50 6.59 25.85
C ASN A 173 14.05 6.95 26.22
N SER A 174 13.28 7.52 25.29
CA SER A 174 11.81 7.66 25.41
C SER A 174 11.06 6.77 24.40
N GLN A 175 9.95 6.15 24.81
CA GLN A 175 9.19 5.19 23.99
C GLN A 175 8.64 5.79 22.69
N MET A 176 8.15 7.05 22.71
CA MET A 176 7.65 7.73 21.50
C MET A 176 8.75 7.98 20.47
N ILE A 177 9.97 8.25 20.94
CA ILE A 177 11.12 8.51 20.10
C ILE A 177 11.49 7.25 19.31
N VAL A 178 11.42 6.06 19.95
CA VAL A 178 11.69 4.77 19.30
C VAL A 178 10.72 4.48 18.14
N GLU A 179 9.42 4.77 18.32
CA GLU A 179 8.42 4.59 17.26
C GLU A 179 8.73 5.48 16.05
N GLN A 180 8.96 6.77 16.29
CA GLN A 180 9.27 7.75 15.24
C GLN A 180 10.56 7.40 14.50
N HIS A 181 11.62 7.00 15.21
CA HIS A 181 12.86 6.52 14.58
C HIS A 181 12.65 5.30 13.71
N SER A 182 11.89 4.32 14.21
CA SER A 182 11.61 3.11 13.45
C SER A 182 10.85 3.42 12.16
N LEU A 183 9.90 4.36 12.23
CA LEU A 183 9.12 4.82 11.09
C LEU A 183 9.99 5.54 10.05
N LEU A 184 10.81 6.50 10.47
CA LEU A 184 11.68 7.25 9.56
C LEU A 184 12.77 6.37 8.93
N THR A 185 13.38 5.48 9.72
CA THR A 185 14.36 4.52 9.20
C THR A 185 13.72 3.59 8.16
N CYS A 186 12.52 3.08 8.44
CA CYS A 186 11.80 2.22 7.49
C CYS A 186 11.41 2.98 6.22
N ALA A 187 10.95 4.23 6.34
CA ALA A 187 10.60 5.06 5.18
C ALA A 187 11.82 5.35 4.30
N LEU A 188 12.98 5.65 4.90
CA LEU A 188 14.23 5.85 4.17
C LEU A 188 14.67 4.59 3.42
N LEU A 189 14.63 3.43 4.08
CA LEU A 189 14.98 2.15 3.47
C LEU A 189 14.03 1.78 2.32
N ALA A 190 12.74 2.10 2.47
CA ALA A 190 11.75 1.91 1.42
C ALA A 190 12.03 2.81 0.21
N LEU A 191 12.41 4.06 0.44
CA LEU A 191 12.77 5.03 -0.60
C LEU A 191 14.05 4.61 -1.34
N GLN A 192 15.01 3.97 -0.65
CA GLN A 192 16.21 3.39 -1.25
C GLN A 192 15.95 2.06 -1.99
N GLY A 193 14.72 1.54 -1.99
CA GLY A 193 14.36 0.26 -2.62
C GLY A 193 14.81 -0.99 -1.86
N ASN A 194 15.29 -0.86 -0.62
CA ASN A 194 15.75 -2.00 0.19
C ASN A 194 14.61 -2.58 1.06
N PHE A 195 13.63 -3.21 0.42
CA PHE A 195 12.42 -3.73 1.08
C PHE A 195 12.71 -4.82 2.12
N SER A 196 13.76 -5.61 1.92
CA SER A 196 14.17 -6.65 2.88
C SER A 196 14.71 -6.08 4.19
N ALA A 197 15.32 -4.89 4.15
CA ALA A 197 15.84 -4.22 5.32
C ALA A 197 14.71 -3.58 6.15
N VAL A 198 13.65 -3.08 5.49
CA VAL A 198 12.45 -2.53 6.16
C VAL A 198 11.87 -3.51 7.18
N GLN A 199 11.67 -4.77 6.76
CA GLN A 199 11.15 -5.83 7.64
C GLN A 199 12.09 -6.11 8.82
N ARG A 200 13.41 -6.11 8.57
CA ARG A 200 14.43 -6.39 9.58
C ARG A 200 14.49 -5.28 10.63
N GLU A 201 14.42 -4.02 10.22
CA GLU A 201 14.41 -2.88 11.15
C GLU A 201 13.14 -2.84 11.98
N ALA A 202 11.96 -3.06 11.38
CA ALA A 202 10.71 -3.15 12.13
C ALA A 202 10.74 -4.30 13.16
N SER A 203 11.28 -5.47 12.78
CA SER A 203 11.48 -6.58 13.70
C SER A 203 12.45 -6.23 14.83
N ARG A 204 13.57 -5.56 14.52
CA ARG A 204 14.56 -5.13 15.50
C ARG A 204 13.94 -4.16 16.51
N ALA A 205 13.11 -3.22 16.07
CA ALA A 205 12.40 -2.30 16.96
C ALA A 205 11.44 -3.05 17.90
N ILE A 206 10.70 -4.04 17.39
CA ILE A 206 9.84 -4.91 18.21
C ILE A 206 10.65 -5.70 19.23
N HIS A 207 11.78 -6.30 18.83
CA HIS A 207 12.62 -7.06 19.76
C HIS A 207 13.22 -6.18 20.87
N LYS A 208 13.52 -4.91 20.57
CA LYS A 208 13.96 -3.94 21.58
C LYS A 208 12.85 -3.59 22.56
N ASN A 209 11.60 -3.45 22.09
CA ASN A 209 10.45 -3.08 22.91
C ASN A 209 9.21 -3.96 22.63
N PRO A 210 9.19 -5.23 23.10
CA PRO A 210 8.12 -6.17 22.76
C PRO A 210 6.74 -5.78 23.30
N GLY A 211 6.72 -5.01 24.40
CA GLY A 211 5.49 -4.56 25.05
C GLY A 211 4.79 -3.39 24.38
N ASN A 212 5.37 -2.78 23.34
CA ASN A 212 4.76 -1.63 22.67
C ASN A 212 3.79 -2.07 21.54
N PRO A 213 2.46 -1.87 21.69
CA PRO A 213 1.46 -2.27 20.69
C PRO A 213 1.59 -1.53 19.36
N ALA A 214 2.08 -0.29 19.38
CA ALA A 214 2.20 0.54 18.18
C ALA A 214 3.23 -0.02 17.19
N LEU A 215 4.34 -0.59 17.69
CA LEU A 215 5.37 -1.23 16.85
C LEU A 215 4.83 -2.49 16.16
N TRP A 216 4.01 -3.28 16.87
CA TRP A 216 3.32 -4.45 16.28
C TRP A 216 2.30 -4.03 15.22
N ALA A 217 1.52 -2.98 15.48
CA ALA A 217 0.58 -2.43 14.50
C ALA A 217 1.31 -1.86 13.27
N PHE A 218 2.45 -1.21 13.49
CA PHE A 218 3.31 -0.67 12.43
C PHE A 218 3.88 -1.78 11.55
N MET A 219 4.39 -2.86 12.14
CA MET A 219 4.83 -4.04 11.40
C MET A 219 3.70 -4.66 10.57
N ALA A 220 2.49 -4.78 11.14
CA ALA A 220 1.33 -5.28 10.40
C ALA A 220 0.97 -4.38 9.20
N ARG A 221 1.19 -3.07 9.28
CA ARG A 221 0.99 -2.14 8.15
C ARG A 221 2.04 -2.30 7.05
N LEU A 222 3.31 -2.51 7.42
CA LEU A 222 4.43 -2.56 6.47
C LEU A 222 4.47 -3.86 5.65
N VAL A 223 4.11 -4.99 6.25
CA VAL A 223 4.27 -6.32 5.62
C VAL A 223 3.51 -6.45 4.29
N PRO A 224 2.24 -6.06 4.15
CA PRO A 224 1.53 -6.13 2.87
C PRO A 224 2.17 -5.30 1.75
N GLN A 225 2.82 -4.19 2.11
CA GLN A 225 3.38 -3.24 1.14
C GLN A 225 4.76 -3.67 0.64
N TYR A 226 5.64 -4.11 1.55
CA TYR A 226 7.05 -4.33 1.24
C TYR A 226 7.49 -5.79 1.31
N PHE A 227 6.75 -6.66 2.01
CA PHE A 227 7.13 -8.07 2.19
C PHE A 227 5.92 -9.02 2.23
N PRO A 228 5.14 -9.12 1.15
CA PRO A 228 3.91 -9.93 1.12
C PRO A 228 4.15 -11.43 1.36
N GLN A 229 5.37 -11.93 1.15
CA GLN A 229 5.74 -13.34 1.41
C GLN A 229 5.60 -13.75 2.89
N LYS A 230 5.75 -12.81 3.84
CA LYS A 230 5.55 -13.07 5.29
C LYS A 230 4.23 -12.49 5.81
N SER A 231 3.22 -12.38 4.96
CA SER A 231 1.87 -11.94 5.32
C SER A 231 1.29 -12.68 6.53
N ASN A 232 1.58 -13.97 6.70
CA ASN A 232 1.22 -14.71 7.92
C ASN A 232 1.77 -14.09 9.22
N GLY A 233 3.03 -13.62 9.20
CA GLY A 233 3.65 -12.92 10.32
C GLY A 233 3.02 -11.54 10.57
N GLY A 234 2.71 -10.81 9.49
CA GLY A 234 2.01 -9.52 9.59
C GLY A 234 0.60 -9.65 10.18
N ALA A 235 -0.13 -10.73 9.84
CA ALA A 235 -1.43 -11.03 10.41
C ALA A 235 -1.36 -11.27 11.94
N ILE A 236 -0.34 -12.01 12.39
CA ILE A 236 -0.09 -12.27 13.81
C ILE A 236 0.27 -10.97 14.53
N ALA A 237 1.17 -10.16 13.96
CA ALA A 237 1.56 -8.87 14.52
C ALA A 237 0.35 -7.95 14.76
N GLY A 238 -0.56 -7.86 13.79
CA GLY A 238 -1.78 -7.06 13.94
C GLY A 238 -2.72 -7.60 15.02
N ASN A 239 -2.83 -8.91 15.18
CA ASN A 239 -3.62 -9.52 16.26
C ASN A 239 -3.00 -9.28 17.65
N VAL A 240 -1.68 -9.32 17.77
CA VAL A 240 -0.97 -9.01 19.02
C VAL A 240 -1.17 -7.54 19.41
N ALA A 241 -1.07 -6.62 18.45
CA ALA A 241 -1.36 -5.21 18.67
C ALA A 241 -2.81 -4.98 19.12
N TRP A 242 -3.75 -5.70 18.53
CA TRP A 242 -5.16 -5.64 18.91
C TRP A 242 -5.43 -6.13 20.33
N LEU A 243 -4.83 -7.26 20.72
CA LEU A 243 -4.98 -7.81 22.08
C LEU A 243 -4.32 -6.92 23.16
N SER A 244 -3.25 -6.22 22.80
CA SER A 244 -2.46 -5.43 23.76
C SER A 244 -2.94 -3.99 23.93
N SER A 245 -3.69 -3.42 22.97
CA SER A 245 -4.27 -2.09 23.09
C SER A 245 -5.58 -1.94 22.31
N MET A 246 -6.63 -1.46 22.97
CA MET A 246 -7.90 -1.13 22.30
C MET A 246 -7.82 0.13 21.43
N THR A 247 -6.92 1.06 21.73
CA THR A 247 -6.77 2.32 20.95
C THR A 247 -6.01 2.07 19.65
N HIS A 248 -4.85 1.42 19.73
CA HIS A 248 -4.05 1.04 18.54
C HIS A 248 -4.63 -0.17 17.81
N GLY A 249 -5.36 -1.03 18.53
CA GLY A 249 -5.97 -2.25 18.01
C GLY A 249 -7.00 -2.04 16.92
N LYS A 250 -7.71 -0.90 16.93
CA LYS A 250 -8.72 -0.53 15.93
C LYS A 250 -8.16 -0.59 14.49
N ARG A 251 -7.07 0.13 14.22
CA ARG A 251 -6.40 0.14 12.89
C ARG A 251 -5.53 -1.09 12.68
N ALA A 252 -4.99 -1.69 13.75
CA ALA A 252 -4.18 -2.90 13.65
C ALA A 252 -4.97 -4.10 13.12
N LEU A 253 -6.26 -4.20 13.47
CA LEU A 253 -7.12 -5.30 13.02
C LEU A 253 -7.39 -5.23 11.51
N LEU A 254 -7.57 -4.03 10.95
CA LEU A 254 -7.64 -3.82 9.50
C LEU A 254 -6.38 -4.35 8.82
N HIS A 255 -5.20 -3.95 9.31
CA HIS A 255 -3.93 -4.42 8.76
C HIS A 255 -3.76 -5.94 8.92
N SER A 256 -4.20 -6.53 10.03
CA SER A 256 -4.23 -8.00 10.20
C SER A 256 -5.09 -8.67 9.13
N GLY A 257 -6.30 -8.13 8.89
CA GLY A 257 -7.19 -8.62 7.85
C GLY A 257 -6.56 -8.57 6.45
N VAL A 258 -5.93 -7.44 6.10
CA VAL A 258 -5.24 -7.29 4.80
C VAL A 258 -4.11 -8.32 4.65
N ASN A 259 -3.35 -8.56 5.73
CA ASN A 259 -2.33 -9.61 5.73
C ASN A 259 -2.91 -11.02 5.59
N GLN A 260 -4.06 -11.30 6.20
CA GLN A 260 -4.75 -12.59 6.01
C GLN A 260 -5.24 -12.76 4.56
N LEU A 261 -5.71 -11.68 3.92
CA LEU A 261 -6.04 -11.71 2.49
C LEU A 261 -4.79 -11.95 1.63
N ALA A 262 -3.69 -11.27 1.94
CA ALA A 262 -2.42 -11.45 1.24
C ALA A 262 -1.82 -12.86 1.42
N SER A 263 -2.11 -13.54 2.53
CA SER A 263 -1.73 -14.94 2.73
C SER A 263 -2.74 -15.95 2.16
N GLY A 264 -3.83 -15.49 1.54
CA GLY A 264 -4.86 -16.34 0.95
C GLY A 264 -5.78 -17.03 1.95
N LYS A 265 -5.81 -16.60 3.23
CA LYS A 265 -6.64 -17.24 4.25
C LYS A 265 -8.13 -16.95 4.05
N HIS A 266 -8.90 -18.02 3.85
CA HIS A 266 -10.35 -17.97 3.66
C HIS A 266 -11.10 -18.90 4.62
N SER A 267 -12.43 -18.78 4.65
CA SER A 267 -13.31 -19.52 5.56
C SER A 267 -13.34 -21.02 5.30
N GLY A 268 -12.97 -21.44 4.08
CA GLY A 268 -12.74 -22.84 3.72
C GLY A 268 -11.59 -23.50 4.50
N ASP A 269 -10.52 -22.76 4.80
CA ASP A 269 -9.35 -23.29 5.53
C ASP A 269 -9.59 -23.28 7.04
N ASP A 270 -10.01 -22.14 7.58
CA ASP A 270 -10.35 -21.98 9.00
C ASP A 270 -11.65 -21.19 9.14
N LYS A 271 -12.68 -21.86 9.67
CA LYS A 271 -13.99 -21.25 9.92
C LYS A 271 -13.95 -20.11 10.93
N ARG A 272 -12.96 -20.08 11.83
CA ARG A 272 -12.84 -19.10 12.93
C ARG A 272 -11.76 -18.05 12.67
N ARG A 273 -10.60 -18.43 12.13
CA ARG A 273 -9.46 -17.51 11.88
C ARG A 273 -9.28 -17.23 10.39
N ASN A 274 -10.19 -16.45 9.82
CA ASN A 274 -10.15 -16.04 8.43
C ASN A 274 -10.24 -14.52 8.26
N ALA A 275 -9.86 -14.07 7.05
CA ALA A 275 -9.85 -12.66 6.71
C ALA A 275 -11.25 -12.02 6.83
N LEU A 276 -12.31 -12.74 6.44
CA LEU A 276 -13.69 -12.23 6.50
C LEU A 276 -14.10 -11.85 7.92
N LYS A 277 -13.92 -12.75 8.90
CA LYS A 277 -14.25 -12.47 10.31
C LYS A 277 -13.41 -11.35 10.89
N THR A 278 -12.13 -11.28 10.51
CA THR A 278 -11.23 -10.21 10.94
C THR A 278 -11.70 -8.86 10.40
N MET A 279 -12.07 -8.78 9.11
CA MET A 279 -12.58 -7.56 8.49
C MET A 279 -13.96 -7.15 9.02
N GLN A 280 -14.87 -8.10 9.26
CA GLN A 280 -16.16 -7.83 9.89
C GLN A 280 -15.97 -7.16 11.26
N ARG A 281 -15.04 -7.66 12.07
CA ARG A 281 -14.69 -7.04 13.36
C ARG A 281 -14.06 -5.66 13.19
N ALA A 282 -13.21 -5.47 12.17
CA ALA A 282 -12.60 -4.16 11.90
C ALA A 282 -13.67 -3.11 11.57
N VAL A 283 -14.64 -3.45 10.72
CA VAL A 283 -15.78 -2.57 10.39
C VAL A 283 -16.65 -2.28 11.62
N LEU A 284 -16.95 -3.29 12.45
CA LEU A 284 -17.73 -3.08 13.68
C LEU A 284 -17.02 -2.16 14.68
N LEU A 285 -15.69 -2.17 14.72
CA LEU A 285 -14.91 -1.30 15.59
C LEU A 285 -14.71 0.11 15.02
N CYS A 286 -14.66 0.24 13.69
CA CYS A 286 -14.43 1.50 12.96
C CYS A 286 -15.38 1.61 11.76
N PRO A 287 -16.68 1.87 11.97
CA PRO A 287 -17.66 1.92 10.89
C PRO A 287 -17.48 3.13 9.97
N ASP A 288 -16.76 4.17 10.42
CA ASP A 288 -16.47 5.36 9.63
C ASP A 288 -15.20 5.25 8.78
N ASP A 289 -14.40 4.19 8.96
CA ASP A 289 -13.17 4.00 8.17
C ASP A 289 -13.49 3.38 6.79
N PRO A 290 -13.33 4.12 5.67
CA PRO A 290 -13.58 3.58 4.34
C PRO A 290 -12.67 2.38 4.01
N ALA A 291 -11.46 2.33 4.58
CA ALA A 291 -10.51 1.24 4.35
C ALA A 291 -11.02 -0.09 4.91
N ALA A 292 -11.75 -0.05 6.03
CA ALA A 292 -12.35 -1.24 6.63
C ALA A 292 -13.44 -1.85 5.74
N TRP A 293 -14.28 -1.00 5.14
CA TRP A 293 -15.32 -1.43 4.19
C TRP A 293 -14.73 -1.97 2.89
N ALA A 294 -13.70 -1.31 2.33
CA ALA A 294 -12.97 -1.81 1.17
C ALA A 294 -12.30 -3.17 1.47
N GLY A 295 -11.70 -3.32 2.65
CA GLY A 295 -11.12 -4.59 3.11
C GLY A 295 -12.17 -5.70 3.29
N LEU A 296 -13.37 -5.37 3.76
CA LEU A 296 -14.48 -6.32 3.86
C LEU A 296 -14.98 -6.76 2.48
N MET A 297 -15.08 -5.84 1.52
CA MET A 297 -15.39 -6.16 0.13
C MET A 297 -14.34 -7.11 -0.48
N ALA A 298 -13.06 -6.84 -0.24
CA ALA A 298 -11.96 -7.71 -0.65
C ALA A 298 -12.13 -9.13 -0.09
N ALA A 299 -12.44 -9.24 1.21
CA ALA A 299 -12.66 -10.52 1.86
C ALA A 299 -13.88 -11.28 1.29
N CYS A 300 -15.00 -10.60 1.04
CA CYS A 300 -16.16 -11.21 0.38
C CYS A 300 -15.81 -11.74 -1.02
N HIS A 301 -15.02 -10.98 -1.79
CA HIS A 301 -14.58 -11.42 -3.09
C HIS A 301 -13.65 -12.64 -3.01
N THR A 302 -12.68 -12.65 -2.08
CA THR A 302 -11.80 -13.81 -1.85
C THR A 302 -12.61 -15.07 -1.51
N GLU A 303 -13.66 -14.97 -0.70
CA GLU A 303 -14.54 -16.12 -0.41
C GLU A 303 -15.30 -16.60 -1.65
N ASN A 304 -15.78 -15.67 -2.49
CA ASN A 304 -16.48 -16.05 -3.72
C ASN A 304 -15.53 -16.69 -4.73
N THR A 305 -14.29 -16.21 -4.86
CA THR A 305 -13.30 -16.79 -5.77
C THR A 305 -12.83 -18.16 -5.29
N THR A 306 -12.66 -18.36 -3.99
CA THR A 306 -12.29 -19.68 -3.44
C THR A 306 -13.43 -20.68 -3.58
N CYS A 307 -14.68 -20.24 -3.41
CA CYS A 307 -15.86 -21.05 -3.74
C CYS A 307 -15.85 -21.47 -5.22
N TYR A 308 -15.63 -20.52 -6.14
CA TYR A 308 -15.53 -20.80 -7.57
C TYR A 308 -14.43 -21.82 -7.90
N LEU A 309 -13.21 -21.65 -7.35
CA LEU A 309 -12.09 -22.55 -7.58
C LEU A 309 -12.30 -23.96 -7.00
N SER A 310 -13.06 -24.07 -5.91
CA SER A 310 -13.41 -25.35 -5.30
C SER A 310 -14.65 -26.01 -5.93
N GLY A 311 -15.35 -25.32 -6.85
CA GLY A 311 -16.61 -25.78 -7.42
C GLY A 311 -17.81 -25.69 -6.44
N SER A 312 -17.65 -24.98 -5.32
CA SER A 312 -18.73 -24.73 -4.37
C SER A 312 -19.49 -23.45 -4.70
N THR A 313 -20.75 -23.37 -4.25
CA THR A 313 -21.58 -22.20 -4.55
C THR A 313 -21.11 -20.96 -3.77
N PRO A 314 -20.94 -19.80 -4.44
CA PRO A 314 -20.56 -18.56 -3.78
C PRO A 314 -21.68 -18.11 -2.84
N ARG A 315 -21.33 -17.74 -1.61
CA ARG A 315 -22.31 -17.43 -0.54
C ARG A 315 -22.55 -15.94 -0.33
N ARG A 316 -21.74 -15.07 -0.90
CA ARG A 316 -21.65 -13.64 -0.54
C ARG A 316 -21.69 -12.74 -1.77
N THR A 317 -22.73 -12.88 -2.59
CA THR A 317 -22.93 -12.14 -3.83
C THR A 317 -23.89 -10.96 -3.64
N GLY A 318 -23.84 -9.96 -4.54
CA GLY A 318 -24.79 -8.85 -4.57
C GLY A 318 -24.53 -7.72 -3.57
N LEU A 319 -23.36 -7.70 -2.93
CA LEU A 319 -22.98 -6.68 -1.94
C LEU A 319 -22.16 -5.53 -2.54
N GLU A 320 -21.74 -5.65 -3.81
CA GLU A 320 -20.78 -4.76 -4.45
C GLU A 320 -21.30 -3.31 -4.55
N GLN A 321 -22.56 -3.12 -4.93
CA GLN A 321 -23.17 -1.78 -4.96
C GLN A 321 -23.31 -1.17 -3.57
N THR A 322 -23.61 -2.01 -2.57
CA THR A 322 -23.72 -1.56 -1.17
C THR A 322 -22.35 -1.09 -0.67
N PHE A 323 -21.30 -1.89 -0.86
CA PHE A 323 -19.94 -1.50 -0.47
C PHE A 323 -19.46 -0.24 -1.19
N MET A 324 -19.73 -0.11 -2.49
CA MET A 324 -19.44 1.10 -3.26
C MET A 324 -20.11 2.34 -2.64
N SER A 325 -21.42 2.26 -2.38
CA SER A 325 -22.18 3.38 -1.81
C SER A 325 -21.63 3.82 -0.45
N VAL A 326 -21.35 2.85 0.43
CA VAL A 326 -20.83 3.12 1.77
C VAL A 326 -19.42 3.71 1.71
N VAL A 327 -18.53 3.16 0.89
CA VAL A 327 -17.17 3.69 0.77
C VAL A 327 -17.19 5.11 0.22
N SER A 328 -17.97 5.38 -0.83
CA SER A 328 -18.08 6.73 -1.41
C SER A 328 -18.71 7.75 -0.45
N GLU A 329 -19.67 7.33 0.38
CA GLU A 329 -20.19 8.19 1.44
C GLU A 329 -19.11 8.54 2.47
N LYS A 330 -18.36 7.54 2.94
CA LYS A 330 -17.32 7.74 3.96
C LYS A 330 -16.12 8.53 3.44
N VAL A 331 -15.74 8.36 2.17
CA VAL A 331 -14.64 9.11 1.54
C VAL A 331 -14.91 10.63 1.51
N ARG A 332 -16.18 11.06 1.38
CA ARG A 332 -16.53 12.49 1.44
C ARG A 332 -16.25 13.14 2.79
N SER A 333 -16.20 12.35 3.87
CA SER A 333 -15.91 12.82 5.23
C SER A 333 -14.42 12.84 5.58
N VAL A 334 -13.54 12.35 4.69
CA VAL A 334 -12.10 12.25 4.92
C VAL A 334 -11.42 13.61 4.83
N GLN A 335 -10.42 13.84 5.69
CA GLN A 335 -9.63 15.08 5.71
C GLN A 335 -8.93 15.34 4.37
N ASN A 336 -8.78 16.62 3.99
CA ASN A 336 -8.17 17.03 2.72
C ASN A 336 -6.77 16.45 2.46
N ILE A 337 -5.98 16.17 3.51
CA ILE A 337 -4.63 15.61 3.41
C ILE A 337 -4.66 14.15 2.91
N GLU A 338 -5.69 13.38 3.27
CA GLU A 338 -5.83 11.96 2.92
C GLU A 338 -6.66 11.75 1.63
N ARG A 339 -7.13 12.84 1.01
CA ARG A 339 -8.03 12.80 -0.15
C ARG A 339 -7.46 12.06 -1.37
N PRO A 340 -6.17 12.15 -1.74
CA PRO A 340 -5.61 11.37 -2.85
C PRO A 340 -5.64 9.86 -2.59
N LEU A 341 -5.34 9.44 -1.35
CA LEU A 341 -5.41 8.02 -0.94
C LEU A 341 -6.85 7.52 -0.96
N ALA A 342 -7.80 8.36 -0.52
CA ALA A 342 -9.21 8.04 -0.53
C ALA A 342 -9.75 7.89 -1.97
N GLN A 343 -9.33 8.74 -2.91
CA GLN A 343 -9.68 8.61 -4.33
C GLN A 343 -9.11 7.33 -4.97
N MET A 344 -7.87 6.97 -4.65
CA MET A 344 -7.30 5.69 -5.10
C MET A 344 -8.07 4.48 -4.55
N MET A 345 -8.58 4.60 -3.32
CA MET A 345 -9.43 3.58 -2.72
C MET A 345 -10.78 3.47 -3.43
N GLU A 346 -11.43 4.58 -3.77
CA GLU A 346 -12.67 4.56 -4.58
C GLU A 346 -12.44 3.90 -5.94
N ALA A 347 -11.34 4.23 -6.62
CA ALA A 347 -10.96 3.61 -7.88
C ALA A 347 -10.75 2.09 -7.73
N TRP A 348 -10.14 1.65 -6.62
CA TRP A 348 -9.95 0.23 -6.32
C TRP A 348 -11.28 -0.50 -6.08
N VAL A 349 -12.17 0.06 -5.25
CA VAL A 349 -13.49 -0.53 -4.95
C VAL A 349 -14.33 -0.62 -6.24
N LEU A 350 -14.22 0.38 -7.11
CA LEU A 350 -14.86 0.37 -8.42
C LEU A 350 -14.37 -0.79 -9.29
N GLN A 351 -13.05 -0.94 -9.46
CA GLN A 351 -12.48 -2.07 -10.21
C GLN A 351 -12.88 -3.43 -9.62
N GLN A 352 -12.92 -3.52 -8.29
CA GLN A 352 -13.33 -4.72 -7.58
C GLN A 352 -14.80 -5.07 -7.84
N SER A 353 -15.68 -4.05 -7.90
CA SER A 353 -17.10 -4.25 -8.22
C SER A 353 -17.31 -4.76 -9.64
N VAL A 354 -16.64 -4.15 -10.62
CA VAL A 354 -16.67 -4.57 -12.03
C VAL A 354 -16.21 -6.03 -12.16
N THR A 355 -15.10 -6.38 -11.49
CA THR A 355 -14.58 -7.76 -11.49
C THR A 355 -15.58 -8.73 -10.86
N GLY A 356 -16.25 -8.33 -9.77
CA GLY A 356 -17.31 -9.10 -9.13
C GLY A 356 -18.50 -9.38 -10.05
N PHE A 357 -18.98 -8.37 -10.78
CA PHE A 357 -20.04 -8.54 -11.79
C PHE A 357 -19.59 -9.45 -12.96
N MET A 358 -18.36 -9.27 -13.45
CA MET A 358 -17.80 -10.10 -14.52
C MET A 358 -17.70 -11.58 -14.15
N LEU A 359 -17.31 -11.90 -12.91
CA LEU A 359 -17.24 -13.28 -12.44
C LEU A 359 -18.61 -13.93 -12.30
N ARG A 360 -19.66 -13.14 -12.02
CA ARG A 360 -21.06 -13.60 -11.97
C ARG A 360 -21.73 -13.71 -13.35
N GLY A 361 -21.10 -13.18 -14.40
CA GLY A 361 -21.68 -13.11 -15.74
C GLY A 361 -22.66 -11.95 -15.94
N GLU A 362 -22.81 -11.05 -14.95
CA GLU A 362 -23.67 -9.87 -15.01
C GLU A 362 -23.00 -8.72 -15.79
N LEU A 363 -22.68 -8.96 -17.07
CA LEU A 363 -21.87 -8.05 -17.89
C LEU A 363 -22.55 -6.69 -18.15
N GLU A 364 -23.89 -6.67 -18.23
CA GLU A 364 -24.64 -5.42 -18.45
C GLU A 364 -24.51 -4.46 -17.26
N GLN A 365 -24.55 -4.98 -16.03
CA GLN A 365 -24.37 -4.17 -14.83
C GLN A 365 -22.94 -3.63 -14.72
N ALA A 366 -21.96 -4.45 -15.11
CA ALA A 366 -20.56 -4.04 -15.16
C ALA A 366 -20.33 -2.89 -16.17
N GLU A 367 -20.92 -3.00 -17.37
CA GLU A 367 -20.83 -1.99 -18.42
C GLU A 367 -21.55 -0.68 -18.04
N ALA A 368 -22.75 -0.78 -17.45
CA ALA A 368 -23.51 0.37 -16.97
C ALA A 368 -22.74 1.15 -15.89
N LEU A 369 -22.12 0.44 -14.94
CA LEU A 369 -21.33 1.03 -13.86
C LEU A 369 -20.08 1.74 -14.39
N CYS A 370 -19.33 1.12 -15.32
CA CYS A 370 -18.21 1.78 -15.99
C CYS A 370 -18.66 3.04 -16.75
N SER A 371 -19.78 2.96 -17.47
CA SER A 371 -20.32 4.08 -18.27
C SER A 371 -20.75 5.26 -17.38
N GLN A 372 -21.35 4.97 -16.22
CA GLN A 372 -21.72 5.98 -15.24
C GLN A 372 -20.49 6.77 -14.75
N VAL A 373 -19.39 6.09 -14.46
CA VAL A 373 -18.16 6.76 -14.01
C VAL A 373 -17.51 7.56 -15.13
N LEU A 374 -17.45 7.01 -16.34
CA LEU A 374 -16.89 7.71 -17.50
C LEU A 374 -17.71 8.94 -17.91
N SER A 375 -19.01 9.00 -17.58
CA SER A 375 -19.82 10.20 -17.78
C SER A 375 -19.36 11.39 -16.92
N VAL A 376 -18.74 11.10 -15.76
CA VAL A 376 -18.20 12.10 -14.84
C VAL A 376 -16.72 12.35 -15.12
N SER A 377 -15.95 11.31 -15.45
CA SER A 377 -14.51 11.37 -15.75
C SER A 377 -14.15 10.57 -17.01
N PRO A 378 -14.21 11.21 -18.21
CA PRO A 378 -14.05 10.51 -19.48
C PRO A 378 -12.67 9.85 -19.68
N GLU A 379 -11.63 10.41 -19.07
CA GLU A 379 -10.24 9.97 -19.27
C GLU A 379 -9.71 9.03 -18.17
N HIS A 380 -10.56 8.44 -17.32
CA HIS A 380 -10.09 7.59 -16.22
C HIS A 380 -9.51 6.25 -16.75
N PRO A 381 -8.16 6.05 -16.80
CA PRO A 381 -7.56 4.95 -17.57
C PRO A 381 -7.93 3.57 -17.01
N ALA A 382 -7.98 3.47 -15.69
CA ALA A 382 -8.32 2.23 -14.98
C ALA A 382 -9.77 1.75 -15.25
N VAL A 383 -10.71 2.68 -15.50
CA VAL A 383 -12.12 2.35 -15.78
C VAL A 383 -12.30 2.04 -17.26
N LEU A 384 -11.61 2.77 -18.13
CA LEU A 384 -11.56 2.45 -19.56
C LEU A 384 -11.04 1.01 -19.77
N LEU A 385 -9.96 0.62 -19.10
CA LEU A 385 -9.44 -0.75 -19.17
C LEU A 385 -10.46 -1.78 -18.68
N SER A 386 -11.11 -1.54 -17.53
CA SER A 386 -12.15 -2.44 -17.00
C SER A 386 -13.38 -2.54 -17.92
N LEU A 387 -13.82 -1.43 -18.53
CA LEU A 387 -14.90 -1.44 -19.53
C LEU A 387 -14.53 -2.30 -20.73
N ARG A 388 -13.31 -2.17 -21.25
CA ARG A 388 -12.84 -3.01 -22.37
C ARG A 388 -12.76 -4.47 -22.01
N GLN A 389 -12.36 -4.80 -20.78
CA GLN A 389 -12.40 -6.17 -20.28
C GLN A 389 -13.81 -6.76 -20.28
N VAL A 390 -14.82 -5.98 -19.85
CA VAL A 390 -16.24 -6.40 -19.88
C VAL A 390 -16.71 -6.64 -21.31
N GLN A 391 -16.46 -5.69 -22.22
CA GLN A 391 -16.87 -5.78 -23.63
C GLN A 391 -16.20 -6.96 -24.34
N TYR A 392 -14.90 -7.17 -24.10
CA TYR A 392 -14.18 -8.32 -24.65
C TYR A 392 -14.74 -9.65 -24.15
N ARG A 393 -15.03 -9.76 -22.85
CA ARG A 393 -15.64 -10.97 -22.28
C ARG A 393 -17.02 -11.24 -22.87
N ARG A 394 -17.82 -10.20 -23.13
CA ARG A 394 -19.11 -10.31 -23.81
C ARG A 394 -18.96 -10.85 -25.23
N LEU A 395 -17.97 -10.36 -25.98
CA LEU A 395 -17.70 -10.80 -27.34
C LEU A 395 -17.26 -12.27 -27.40
N ILE A 396 -16.34 -12.70 -26.53
CA ILE A 396 -15.90 -14.11 -26.49
C ILE A 396 -17.05 -15.05 -26.15
N LEU A 397 -17.92 -14.67 -25.19
CA LEU A 397 -19.08 -15.48 -24.84
C LEU A 397 -20.09 -15.59 -25.99
N ALA A 398 -20.19 -14.56 -26.84
CA ALA A 398 -21.05 -14.59 -28.01
C ALA A 398 -20.43 -15.39 -29.17
N ASN A 399 -19.11 -15.33 -29.35
CA ASN A 399 -18.38 -16.07 -30.38
C ASN A 399 -16.91 -16.28 -29.97
N GLU A 400 -16.52 -17.53 -29.70
CA GLU A 400 -15.16 -17.87 -29.24
C GLU A 400 -14.05 -17.56 -30.26
N ALA A 401 -14.39 -17.48 -31.54
CA ALA A 401 -13.46 -17.13 -32.63
C ALA A 401 -13.54 -15.64 -33.03
N ALA A 402 -14.22 -14.79 -32.26
CA ALA A 402 -14.34 -13.37 -32.58
C ALA A 402 -12.99 -12.65 -32.48
N VAL A 403 -12.54 -12.13 -33.62
CA VAL A 403 -11.41 -11.19 -33.70
C VAL A 403 -11.91 -9.80 -33.33
N LEU A 404 -11.19 -9.09 -32.45
CA LEU A 404 -11.53 -7.70 -32.13
C LEU A 404 -11.21 -6.80 -33.33
N PRO A 405 -12.06 -5.81 -33.65
CA PRO A 405 -11.75 -4.83 -34.68
C PRO A 405 -10.48 -4.03 -34.36
N ASP A 406 -9.72 -3.66 -35.39
CA ASP A 406 -8.45 -2.92 -35.24
C ASP A 406 -8.62 -1.60 -34.48
N THR A 407 -9.75 -0.91 -34.68
CA THR A 407 -10.08 0.33 -33.95
C THR A 407 -10.16 0.12 -32.43
N VAL A 408 -10.63 -1.05 -31.99
CA VAL A 408 -10.73 -1.39 -30.57
C VAL A 408 -9.34 -1.73 -30.02
N MET A 409 -8.50 -2.40 -30.82
CA MET A 409 -7.11 -2.68 -30.46
C MET A 409 -6.26 -1.41 -30.35
N GLU A 410 -6.44 -0.43 -31.24
CA GLU A 410 -5.78 0.87 -31.15
C GLU A 410 -6.18 1.64 -29.88
N GLN A 411 -7.48 1.69 -29.58
CA GLN A 411 -8.00 2.30 -28.34
C GLN A 411 -7.50 1.59 -27.09
N LEU A 412 -7.22 0.29 -27.18
CA LEU A 412 -6.67 -0.47 -26.10
C LEU A 412 -5.19 -0.19 -25.87
N ASN A 413 -4.42 -0.17 -26.96
CA ASN A 413 -3.02 0.21 -26.93
C ASN A 413 -2.85 1.62 -26.37
N SER A 414 -3.72 2.57 -26.75
CA SER A 414 -3.71 3.92 -26.19
C SER A 414 -4.04 3.92 -24.70
N ALA A 415 -5.06 3.19 -24.25
CA ALA A 415 -5.41 3.11 -22.82
C ALA A 415 -4.27 2.53 -21.97
N VAL A 416 -3.57 1.50 -22.46
CA VAL A 416 -2.40 0.92 -21.78
C VAL A 416 -1.23 1.91 -21.77
N ALA A 417 -0.99 2.60 -22.89
CA ALA A 417 0.07 3.60 -23.00
C ALA A 417 -0.16 4.82 -22.08
N MET A 418 -1.41 5.19 -21.82
CA MET A 418 -1.76 6.26 -20.87
C MET A 418 -1.50 5.86 -19.40
N SER A 419 -1.37 4.57 -19.10
CA SER A 419 -1.04 4.08 -17.76
C SER A 419 0.12 3.07 -17.80
N PRO A 420 1.34 3.51 -18.13
CA PRO A 420 2.47 2.59 -18.35
C PRO A 420 2.85 1.83 -17.06
N THR A 421 2.59 2.42 -15.90
CA THR A 421 2.87 1.82 -14.58
C THR A 421 1.92 0.66 -14.21
N ASN A 422 0.80 0.48 -14.92
CA ASN A 422 -0.14 -0.60 -14.65
C ASN A 422 0.27 -1.90 -15.36
N ILE A 423 1.07 -2.72 -14.68
CA ILE A 423 1.62 -3.97 -15.23
C ILE A 423 0.50 -4.98 -15.59
N ASN A 424 -0.61 -4.98 -14.85
CA ASN A 424 -1.74 -5.86 -15.14
C ASN A 424 -2.43 -5.50 -16.47
N ALA A 425 -2.41 -4.23 -16.86
CA ALA A 425 -2.94 -3.78 -18.15
C ALA A 425 -2.11 -4.35 -19.31
N TRP A 426 -0.78 -4.34 -19.18
CA TRP A 426 0.14 -4.97 -20.13
C TRP A 426 -0.06 -6.49 -20.21
N HIS A 427 -0.25 -7.16 -19.07
CA HIS A 427 -0.53 -8.61 -19.06
C HIS A 427 -1.81 -8.96 -19.78
N TRP A 428 -2.86 -8.17 -19.57
CA TRP A 428 -4.14 -8.40 -20.21
C TRP A 428 -4.09 -8.09 -21.72
N LEU A 429 -3.39 -7.02 -22.14
CA LEU A 429 -3.13 -6.75 -23.56
C LEU A 429 -2.39 -7.92 -24.24
N ALA A 430 -1.38 -8.50 -23.59
CA ALA A 430 -0.66 -9.65 -24.10
C ALA A 430 -1.56 -10.90 -24.22
N GLU A 431 -2.51 -11.08 -23.29
CA GLU A 431 -3.51 -12.16 -23.35
C GLU A 431 -4.50 -11.97 -24.51
N VAL A 432 -4.89 -10.73 -24.80
CA VAL A 432 -5.72 -10.40 -25.98
C VAL A 432 -4.95 -10.72 -27.27
N TYR A 433 -3.69 -10.31 -27.39
CA TYR A 433 -2.84 -10.66 -28.54
C TYR A 433 -2.69 -12.18 -28.70
N GLN A 434 -2.50 -12.91 -27.59
CA GLN A 434 -2.44 -14.37 -27.62
C GLN A 434 -3.72 -14.98 -28.19
N LYS A 435 -4.89 -14.49 -27.76
CA LYS A 435 -6.19 -15.01 -28.22
C LYS A 435 -6.48 -14.70 -29.69
N GLN A 436 -5.91 -13.63 -30.23
CA GLN A 436 -5.97 -13.29 -31.66
C GLN A 436 -4.93 -14.02 -32.52
N GLY A 437 -4.05 -14.83 -31.91
CA GLY A 437 -2.97 -15.52 -32.63
C GLY A 437 -1.73 -14.66 -32.92
N LEU A 438 -1.69 -13.42 -32.41
CA LEU A 438 -0.57 -12.48 -32.56
C LEU A 438 0.55 -12.78 -31.54
N LEU A 439 1.16 -13.96 -31.66
CA LEU A 439 2.11 -14.50 -30.68
C LEU A 439 3.36 -13.62 -30.48
N LEU A 440 3.92 -13.07 -31.57
CA LEU A 440 5.09 -12.20 -31.50
C LEU A 440 4.79 -10.92 -30.72
N GLN A 441 3.63 -10.30 -30.98
CA GLN A 441 3.20 -9.11 -30.24
C GLN A 441 3.00 -9.43 -28.76
N ALA A 442 2.36 -10.55 -28.43
CA ALA A 442 2.19 -10.98 -27.04
C ALA A 442 3.55 -11.13 -26.30
N VAL A 443 4.56 -11.73 -26.95
CA VAL A 443 5.91 -11.85 -26.38
C VAL A 443 6.54 -10.47 -26.13
N LEU A 444 6.44 -9.55 -27.11
CA LEU A 444 6.97 -8.20 -26.97
C LEU A 444 6.29 -7.44 -25.83
N THR A 445 4.95 -7.52 -25.73
CA THR A 445 4.17 -6.89 -24.66
C THR A 445 4.57 -7.44 -23.28
N TYR A 446 4.77 -8.75 -23.14
CA TYR A 446 5.28 -9.32 -21.89
C TYR A 446 6.68 -8.84 -21.53
N LYS A 447 7.60 -8.74 -22.52
CA LYS A 447 8.95 -8.20 -22.31
C LYS A 447 8.93 -6.72 -21.92
N GLN A 448 8.06 -5.91 -22.52
CA GLN A 448 7.85 -4.51 -22.14
C GLN A 448 7.35 -4.41 -20.69
N SER A 449 6.38 -5.24 -20.31
CA SER A 449 5.88 -5.28 -18.93
C SER A 449 6.99 -5.61 -17.92
N LEU A 450 7.92 -6.51 -18.29
CA LEU A 450 9.05 -6.90 -17.46
C LEU A 450 10.06 -5.75 -17.32
N GLN A 451 10.34 -5.03 -18.40
CA GLN A 451 11.24 -3.86 -18.39
C GLN A 451 10.69 -2.77 -17.46
N ILE A 452 9.40 -2.45 -17.56
CA ILE A 452 8.75 -1.46 -16.70
C ILE A 452 8.74 -1.94 -15.24
N ALA A 453 8.42 -3.21 -14.98
CA ALA A 453 8.47 -3.79 -13.64
C ALA A 453 9.88 -3.72 -13.03
N SER A 454 10.92 -3.85 -13.84
CA SER A 454 12.31 -3.69 -13.43
C SER A 454 12.68 -2.26 -13.07
N GLN A 455 12.25 -1.29 -13.89
CA GLN A 455 12.44 0.13 -13.58
C GLN A 455 11.75 0.54 -12.28
N LEU A 456 10.59 -0.07 -11.98
CA LEU A 456 9.82 0.19 -10.76
C LEU A 456 10.27 -0.65 -9.56
N SER A 457 11.27 -1.53 -9.69
CA SER A 457 11.73 -2.46 -8.64
C SER A 457 10.63 -3.38 -8.06
N LEU A 458 9.60 -3.71 -8.85
CA LEU A 458 8.44 -4.50 -8.42
C LEU A 458 8.65 -6.00 -8.65
N HIS A 459 9.30 -6.67 -7.70
CA HIS A 459 9.65 -8.10 -7.81
C HIS A 459 8.48 -9.05 -8.08
N SER A 460 7.32 -8.84 -7.43
CA SER A 460 6.14 -9.70 -7.63
C SER A 460 5.63 -9.64 -9.08
N SER A 461 5.67 -8.44 -9.67
CA SER A 461 5.19 -8.21 -11.03
C SER A 461 6.19 -8.71 -12.07
N GLN A 462 7.50 -8.61 -11.79
CA GLN A 462 8.55 -9.25 -12.62
C GLN A 462 8.33 -10.76 -12.72
N VAL A 463 8.14 -11.42 -11.58
CA VAL A 463 7.88 -12.88 -11.53
C VAL A 463 6.58 -13.22 -12.28
N SER A 464 5.52 -12.41 -12.11
CA SER A 464 4.27 -12.60 -12.86
C SER A 464 4.46 -12.50 -14.38
N SER A 465 5.18 -11.47 -14.87
CA SER A 465 5.50 -11.31 -16.30
C SER A 465 6.29 -12.51 -16.84
N LEU A 466 7.33 -12.96 -16.11
CA LEU A 466 8.17 -14.09 -16.50
C LEU A 466 7.40 -15.42 -16.53
N LEU A 467 6.51 -15.64 -15.55
CA LEU A 467 5.66 -16.84 -15.51
C LEU A 467 4.63 -16.85 -16.65
N ARG A 468 4.03 -15.71 -16.99
CA ARG A 468 3.10 -15.63 -18.13
C ARG A 468 3.81 -15.82 -19.47
N LEU A 469 5.00 -15.23 -19.63
CA LEU A 469 5.85 -15.41 -20.81
C LEU A 469 6.26 -16.88 -21.00
N SER A 470 6.72 -17.53 -19.93
CA SER A 470 7.08 -18.94 -19.97
C SER A 470 5.86 -19.85 -20.21
N LEU A 471 4.69 -19.55 -19.65
CA LEU A 471 3.47 -20.30 -19.94
C LEU A 471 3.06 -20.19 -21.42
N LEU A 472 3.15 -19.00 -22.01
CA LEU A 472 2.89 -18.80 -23.45
C LEU A 472 3.81 -19.69 -24.29
N ALA A 473 5.11 -19.63 -24.06
CA ALA A 473 6.09 -20.41 -24.80
C ALA A 473 5.96 -21.93 -24.56
N LEU A 474 5.67 -22.34 -23.32
CA LEU A 474 5.43 -23.75 -22.99
C LEU A 474 4.21 -24.30 -23.75
N ARG A 475 3.13 -23.53 -23.88
CA ARG A 475 1.96 -23.92 -24.69
C ARG A 475 2.34 -24.13 -26.15
N MET A 476 3.21 -23.29 -26.71
CA MET A 476 3.69 -23.44 -28.09
C MET A 476 4.56 -24.70 -28.26
N CYS A 477 5.44 -24.98 -27.29
CA CYS A 477 6.23 -26.21 -27.26
C CYS A 477 5.34 -27.46 -27.20
N MET A 478 4.30 -27.45 -26.35
CA MET A 478 3.35 -28.57 -26.22
C MET A 478 2.49 -28.76 -27.46
N ALA A 479 2.19 -27.70 -28.22
CA ALA A 479 1.47 -27.77 -29.48
C ALA A 479 2.33 -28.28 -30.65
N GLY A 480 3.63 -28.51 -30.44
CA GLY A 480 4.54 -29.02 -31.47
C GLY A 480 4.93 -27.98 -32.53
N MET A 481 4.79 -26.69 -32.24
CA MET A 481 5.17 -25.63 -33.18
C MET A 481 6.69 -25.67 -33.45
N PRO A 482 7.13 -25.56 -34.72
CA PRO A 482 8.56 -25.58 -35.05
C PRO A 482 9.24 -24.29 -34.57
N GLY A 483 10.41 -24.45 -33.94
CA GLY A 483 11.26 -23.36 -33.44
C GLY A 483 11.94 -23.70 -32.12
N ASN A 484 13.26 -23.67 -32.08
CA ASN A 484 14.02 -23.86 -30.83
C ASN A 484 13.85 -22.69 -29.86
N ASP A 485 13.56 -21.51 -30.40
CA ASP A 485 13.40 -20.25 -29.68
C ASP A 485 12.38 -20.34 -28.53
N TRP A 486 11.32 -21.14 -28.68
CA TRP A 486 10.32 -21.31 -27.62
C TRP A 486 10.84 -22.10 -26.43
N LYS A 487 11.68 -23.12 -26.67
CA LYS A 487 12.27 -23.92 -25.59
C LYS A 487 13.25 -23.08 -24.78
N ASP A 488 14.09 -22.32 -25.48
CA ASP A 488 15.09 -21.43 -24.88
C ASP A 488 14.40 -20.32 -24.08
N LEU A 489 13.32 -19.72 -24.62
CA LEU A 489 12.54 -18.71 -23.92
C LEU A 489 11.91 -19.24 -22.61
N VAL A 490 11.42 -20.48 -22.58
CA VAL A 490 10.91 -21.10 -21.32
C VAL A 490 12.04 -21.24 -20.31
N GLN A 491 13.23 -21.72 -20.74
CA GLN A 491 14.38 -21.91 -19.85
C GLN A 491 14.88 -20.56 -19.29
N GLU A 492 15.06 -19.57 -20.15
CA GLU A 492 15.49 -18.23 -19.76
C GLU A 492 14.50 -17.61 -18.76
N ALA A 493 13.20 -17.55 -19.12
CA ALA A 493 12.19 -16.89 -18.31
C ALA A 493 11.99 -17.58 -16.94
N THR A 494 12.04 -18.93 -16.90
CA THR A 494 11.95 -19.66 -15.63
C THR A 494 13.22 -19.53 -14.79
N SER A 495 14.41 -19.49 -15.40
CA SER A 495 15.67 -19.29 -14.68
C SER A 495 15.77 -17.88 -14.06
N GLU A 496 15.33 -16.85 -14.77
CA GLU A 496 15.22 -15.48 -14.26
C GLU A 496 14.21 -15.41 -13.11
N ALA A 497 13.05 -16.06 -13.25
CA ALA A 497 12.05 -16.09 -12.18
C ALA A 497 12.60 -16.75 -10.91
N LEU A 498 13.37 -17.84 -11.05
CA LEU A 498 14.01 -18.54 -9.93
C LEU A 498 15.15 -17.74 -9.28
N ARG A 499 15.84 -16.87 -10.04
CA ARG A 499 16.83 -15.93 -9.49
C ARG A 499 16.19 -14.87 -8.62
N LEU A 500 14.99 -14.41 -8.97
CA LEU A 500 14.23 -13.42 -8.20
C LEU A 500 13.58 -14.03 -6.94
N GLY A 501 13.27 -15.33 -6.95
CA GLY A 501 12.79 -16.05 -5.78
C GLY A 501 12.34 -17.47 -6.08
N SER A 502 12.13 -18.27 -5.02
CA SER A 502 11.59 -19.62 -5.19
C SER A 502 10.15 -19.56 -5.71
N SER A 503 9.90 -20.18 -6.87
CA SER A 503 8.57 -20.25 -7.49
C SER A 503 8.25 -21.69 -7.88
N PRO A 504 7.26 -22.34 -7.21
CA PRO A 504 6.81 -23.69 -7.59
C PRO A 504 6.31 -23.76 -9.03
N MET A 505 5.70 -22.69 -9.54
CA MET A 505 5.23 -22.60 -10.93
C MET A 505 6.38 -22.62 -11.93
N ALA A 506 7.50 -21.95 -11.64
CA ALA A 506 8.67 -21.97 -12.51
C ALA A 506 9.28 -23.39 -12.60
N PHE A 507 9.39 -24.08 -11.46
CA PHE A 507 9.82 -25.48 -11.43
C PHE A 507 8.84 -26.40 -12.18
N LEU A 508 7.53 -26.17 -12.06
CA LEU A 508 6.53 -26.92 -12.82
C LEU A 508 6.73 -26.72 -14.32
N PHE A 509 6.91 -25.48 -14.80
CA PHE A 509 7.12 -25.21 -16.22
C PHE A 509 8.42 -25.83 -16.75
N GLN A 510 9.50 -25.84 -15.96
CA GLN A 510 10.73 -26.56 -16.31
C GLN A 510 10.51 -28.07 -16.40
N ALA A 511 9.77 -28.67 -15.45
CA ALA A 511 9.45 -30.08 -15.46
C ALA A 511 8.60 -30.47 -16.69
N LEU A 512 7.60 -29.64 -17.02
CA LEU A 512 6.74 -29.83 -18.19
C LEU A 512 7.52 -29.67 -19.50
N LEU A 513 8.43 -28.71 -19.60
CA LEU A 513 9.32 -28.58 -20.76
C LEU A 513 10.16 -29.85 -20.94
N GLN A 514 10.77 -30.37 -19.88
CA GLN A 514 11.55 -31.62 -19.95
C GLN A 514 10.67 -32.80 -20.34
N PHE A 515 9.43 -32.85 -19.86
CA PHE A 515 8.45 -33.86 -20.27
C PHE A 515 8.16 -33.79 -21.78
N THR A 516 8.03 -32.59 -22.36
CA THR A 516 7.81 -32.43 -23.82
C THR A 516 9.04 -32.78 -24.66
N ILE A 517 10.25 -32.49 -24.17
CA ILE A 517 11.49 -32.80 -24.89
C ILE A 517 11.76 -34.30 -24.86
N LYS A 518 11.71 -34.91 -23.67
CA LYS A 518 12.00 -36.33 -23.46
C LYS A 518 11.16 -36.87 -22.31
N MET A 519 9.99 -37.38 -22.65
CA MET A 519 9.03 -37.94 -21.70
C MET A 519 9.67 -39.02 -20.79
N THR A 520 10.49 -39.91 -21.32
CA THR A 520 11.09 -41.03 -20.57
C THR A 520 12.38 -40.69 -19.81
N ALA A 521 12.83 -39.44 -19.83
CA ALA A 521 14.08 -39.04 -19.16
C ALA A 521 14.01 -39.18 -17.63
N ARG A 522 15.15 -39.54 -17.01
CA ARG A 522 15.27 -39.60 -15.55
C ARG A 522 15.13 -38.21 -14.90
N ASP A 523 15.58 -37.16 -15.59
CA ASP A 523 15.52 -35.80 -15.08
C ASP A 523 14.08 -35.27 -15.02
N THR A 524 13.22 -35.63 -15.98
CA THR A 524 11.77 -35.35 -15.95
C THR A 524 11.13 -35.89 -14.67
N ARG A 525 11.45 -37.14 -14.30
CA ARG A 525 10.99 -37.75 -13.06
C ARG A 525 11.50 -37.00 -11.83
N ARG A 526 12.81 -36.70 -11.77
CA ARG A 526 13.41 -35.99 -10.64
C ARG A 526 12.76 -34.62 -10.39
N PHE A 527 12.49 -33.86 -11.45
CA PHE A 527 11.83 -32.55 -11.32
C PHE A 527 10.38 -32.67 -10.83
N LEU A 528 9.63 -33.66 -11.32
CA LEU A 528 8.25 -33.91 -10.89
C LEU A 528 8.17 -34.44 -9.46
N GLU A 529 9.03 -35.39 -9.07
CA GLU A 529 9.10 -35.91 -7.69
C GLU A 529 9.48 -34.81 -6.69
N LYS A 530 10.38 -33.89 -7.07
CA LYS A 530 10.74 -32.75 -6.23
C LYS A 530 9.52 -31.88 -5.91
N LEU A 531 8.64 -31.66 -6.90
CA LEU A 531 7.40 -30.88 -6.73
C LEU A 531 6.34 -31.59 -5.88
N VAL A 532 6.26 -32.92 -5.96
CA VAL A 532 5.27 -33.71 -5.23
C VAL A 532 5.70 -33.99 -3.79
N TYR A 533 6.97 -34.33 -3.57
CA TYR A 533 7.43 -34.86 -2.27
C TYR A 533 8.32 -33.90 -1.48
N ALA A 534 9.12 -33.04 -2.12
CA ALA A 534 10.23 -32.35 -1.45
C ALA A 534 9.90 -30.93 -0.97
N PHE A 535 8.96 -30.24 -1.61
CA PHE A 535 8.63 -28.86 -1.23
C PHE A 535 7.54 -28.81 -0.15
N GLN A 536 7.84 -28.09 0.93
CA GLN A 536 6.85 -27.67 1.91
C GLN A 536 6.13 -26.40 1.39
N ASP A 537 4.83 -26.29 1.62
CA ASP A 537 3.97 -25.16 1.21
C ASP A 537 3.83 -24.93 -0.33
N VAL A 538 3.73 -26.01 -1.13
CA VAL A 538 3.37 -25.91 -2.56
C VAL A 538 1.86 -25.72 -2.72
N PRO A 539 1.39 -24.83 -3.63
CA PRO A 539 -0.03 -24.76 -3.97
C PRO A 539 -0.57 -26.12 -4.41
N VAL A 540 -1.70 -26.54 -3.84
CA VAL A 540 -2.30 -27.87 -4.10
C VAL A 540 -2.48 -28.12 -5.60
N THR A 541 -2.83 -27.10 -6.38
CA THR A 541 -2.98 -27.20 -7.84
C THR A 541 -1.68 -27.56 -8.57
N VAL A 542 -0.54 -27.01 -8.15
CA VAL A 542 0.77 -27.32 -8.73
C VAL A 542 1.14 -28.77 -8.44
N MET A 543 0.92 -29.21 -7.20
CA MET A 543 1.14 -30.60 -6.79
C MET A 543 0.24 -31.55 -7.60
N GLN A 544 -1.06 -31.25 -7.73
CA GLN A 544 -1.99 -32.07 -8.52
C GLN A 544 -1.57 -32.21 -9.98
N VAL A 545 -1.17 -31.12 -10.63
CA VAL A 545 -0.68 -31.15 -12.02
C VAL A 545 0.62 -31.94 -12.11
N ALA A 546 1.58 -31.71 -11.20
CA ALA A 546 2.83 -32.47 -11.17
C ALA A 546 2.60 -33.98 -10.97
N SER A 547 1.71 -34.36 -10.05
CA SER A 547 1.33 -35.76 -9.82
C SER A 547 0.70 -36.39 -11.06
N TRP A 548 -0.11 -35.65 -11.82
CA TRP A 548 -0.70 -36.16 -13.06
C TRP A 548 0.34 -36.43 -14.14
N TYR A 549 1.28 -35.50 -14.37
CA TYR A 549 2.36 -35.74 -15.33
C TYR A 549 3.35 -36.82 -14.85
N LEU A 550 3.53 -36.96 -13.53
CA LEU A 550 4.33 -38.03 -12.94
C LEU A 550 3.67 -39.39 -13.16
N LEU A 551 2.35 -39.50 -12.99
CA LEU A 551 1.60 -40.71 -13.29
C LEU A 551 1.77 -41.12 -14.76
N ARG A 552 1.64 -40.18 -15.70
CA ARG A 552 1.86 -40.43 -17.14
C ARG A 552 3.28 -40.90 -17.44
N HIS A 553 4.29 -40.31 -16.77
CA HIS A 553 5.68 -40.74 -16.91
C HIS A 553 5.86 -42.19 -16.43
N LEU A 554 5.37 -42.52 -15.23
CA LEU A 554 5.51 -43.84 -14.63
C LEU A 554 4.77 -44.91 -15.43
N HIS A 555 3.57 -44.60 -15.93
CA HIS A 555 2.81 -45.50 -16.80
C HIS A 555 3.55 -45.77 -18.11
N SER A 556 4.22 -44.77 -18.72
CA SER A 556 5.01 -45.02 -19.93
C SER A 556 6.23 -45.94 -19.72
N LYS A 557 6.66 -46.14 -18.47
CA LYS A 557 7.76 -47.02 -18.08
C LYS A 557 7.32 -48.34 -17.45
N ASN A 558 6.03 -48.53 -17.23
CA ASN A 558 5.46 -49.68 -16.50
C ASN A 558 6.05 -49.85 -15.08
N ASP A 559 6.35 -48.75 -14.38
CA ASP A 559 6.91 -48.75 -13.02
C ASP A 559 5.78 -48.87 -11.95
N GLU A 560 5.15 -50.04 -11.82
CA GLU A 560 3.99 -50.31 -10.96
C GLU A 560 4.19 -49.97 -9.46
N ASP A 561 5.38 -50.23 -8.92
CA ASP A 561 5.65 -49.99 -7.50
C ASP A 561 5.60 -48.50 -7.15
N LEU A 562 6.07 -47.64 -8.07
CA LEU A 562 6.07 -46.19 -7.87
C LEU A 562 4.70 -45.58 -8.11
N ILE A 563 3.90 -46.20 -8.99
CA ILE A 563 2.49 -45.82 -9.17
C ILE A 563 1.73 -46.07 -7.85
N LYS A 564 1.93 -47.22 -7.19
CA LYS A 564 1.33 -47.51 -5.88
C LYS A 564 1.71 -46.46 -4.83
N VAL A 565 2.99 -46.10 -4.73
CA VAL A 565 3.47 -45.05 -3.80
C VAL A 565 2.81 -43.70 -4.10
N LEU A 566 2.70 -43.33 -5.37
CA LEU A 566 2.02 -42.09 -5.78
C LEU A 566 0.54 -42.09 -5.39
N LEU A 567 -0.15 -43.23 -5.56
CA LEU A 567 -1.56 -43.39 -5.23
C LEU A 567 -1.81 -43.38 -3.73
N GLU A 568 -0.94 -44.00 -2.93
CA GLU A 568 -0.99 -43.90 -1.47
C GLU A 568 -0.82 -42.45 -1.02
N HIS A 569 0.16 -41.73 -1.59
CA HIS A 569 0.35 -40.31 -1.32
C HIS A 569 -0.85 -39.45 -1.76
N ALA A 570 -1.50 -39.80 -2.86
CA ALA A 570 -2.73 -39.15 -3.31
C ALA A 570 -3.90 -39.39 -2.35
N LYS A 571 -4.02 -40.60 -1.80
CA LYS A 571 -5.03 -40.93 -0.78
C LYS A 571 -4.79 -40.16 0.52
N THR A 572 -3.54 -40.07 0.99
CA THR A 572 -3.23 -39.29 2.20
C THR A 572 -3.55 -37.80 2.03
N ASN A 573 -3.41 -37.28 0.81
CA ASN A 573 -3.65 -35.87 0.49
C ASN A 573 -5.06 -35.58 -0.08
N ASN A 574 -5.98 -36.56 -0.06
CA ASN A 574 -7.33 -36.45 -0.62
C ASN A 574 -7.39 -35.97 -2.09
N ASN A 575 -6.41 -36.34 -2.91
CA ASN A 575 -6.38 -35.98 -4.33
C ASN A 575 -7.26 -36.93 -5.16
N GLN A 576 -8.58 -36.77 -5.03
CA GLN A 576 -9.58 -37.61 -5.72
C GLN A 576 -9.41 -37.60 -7.25
N ARG A 577 -9.08 -36.44 -7.83
CA ARG A 577 -8.87 -36.31 -9.28
C ARG A 577 -7.81 -37.27 -9.82
N LEU A 578 -6.69 -37.44 -9.12
CA LEU A 578 -5.63 -38.35 -9.58
C LEU A 578 -6.08 -39.82 -9.53
N LEU A 579 -6.87 -40.19 -8.52
CA LEU A 579 -7.41 -41.53 -8.37
C LEU A 579 -8.42 -41.83 -9.49
N ASP A 580 -9.30 -40.89 -9.80
CA ASP A 580 -10.25 -41.00 -10.91
C ASP A 580 -9.53 -41.12 -12.26
N PHE A 581 -8.46 -40.33 -12.46
CA PHE A 581 -7.65 -40.42 -13.69
C PHE A 581 -6.92 -41.74 -13.82
N TYR A 582 -6.40 -42.31 -12.73
CA TYR A 582 -5.76 -43.62 -12.77
C TYR A 582 -6.76 -44.71 -13.19
N GLN A 583 -7.99 -44.68 -12.64
CA GLN A 583 -9.06 -45.60 -13.06
C GLN A 583 -9.41 -45.50 -14.54
N GLN A 584 -9.33 -44.30 -15.14
CA GLN A 584 -9.57 -44.08 -16.57
C GLN A 584 -8.40 -44.50 -17.47
N ILE A 585 -7.19 -44.60 -16.93
CA ILE A 585 -5.99 -45.01 -17.67
C ILE A 585 -5.85 -46.54 -17.66
N ASP A 586 -6.27 -47.18 -16.56
CA ASP A 586 -6.32 -48.64 -16.41
C ASP A 586 -7.53 -49.30 -17.10
N SER A 587 -8.58 -48.52 -17.42
CA SER A 587 -9.76 -48.95 -18.20
C SER A 587 -9.53 -48.84 -19.69
#